data_AF-A0A7S2J669-F1
#
_entry.id   AF-A0A7S2J669-F1
#
_cell.length_a   1.000
_cell.length_b   1.000
_cell.length_c   1.000
_cell.angle_alpha   90.00
_cell.angle_beta   90.00
_cell.angle_gamma   90.00
#
_symmetry.space_group_name_H-M   'P 1'
#
loop_
_entity.id
_entity.type
_entity.pdbx_description
1 polymer ?
#
loop_
_entity_poly.entity_id
_entity_poly.type
_entity_poly.pdbx_seq_one_letter_code
_entity_poly.pdbx_strand_id
1 'polypeptide(L)'
;ICFTIDGWFLLCFLLLDQAVNLIVYLLWSESFEMPTLVKHIAFGTANTKLYYVVVFGCLRGVQVNMATCVIVSLATEVLLPCLGKLCSSFPGRDVSFYLDHRLGHLPVVYQHAHKAHHQLNDTTPWDAHTYGNGMNEHYFLMVMDVLPTLLFPHMICVPHCFNFHLLYISWANKPHHTRLKHGTPYDYFFNFHADHHKVHNRNYALMNGALLDFYFGTQASECAGTNGVLMQREVEESSGDVLIRVQAAS
;
A
#
# COMPACT_ATOMS: atom_id res chain seq x y z
N ILE A 1 -9.19 -27.55 -9.91
CA ILE A 1 -7.74 -27.43 -10.21
C ILE A 1 -7.05 -27.13 -8.88
N CYS A 2 -6.07 -27.95 -8.51
CA CYS A 2 -5.25 -27.70 -7.32
C CYS A 2 -3.83 -27.37 -7.76
N PHE A 3 -3.14 -26.54 -6.97
CA PHE A 3 -1.71 -26.32 -7.11
C PHE A 3 -1.02 -26.58 -5.77
N THR A 4 0.25 -26.95 -5.80
CA THR A 4 1.03 -27.16 -4.59
C THR A 4 1.91 -25.93 -4.36
N ILE A 5 1.97 -25.44 -3.13
CA ILE A 5 2.92 -24.41 -2.74
C ILE A 5 4.28 -25.09 -2.64
N ASP A 6 5.14 -24.89 -3.64
CA ASP A 6 6.51 -25.39 -3.65
C ASP A 6 7.50 -24.30 -4.10
N GLY A 7 8.77 -24.68 -4.25
CA GLY A 7 9.81 -23.73 -4.67
C GLY A 7 9.58 -23.18 -6.08
N TRP A 8 8.97 -23.96 -6.98
CA TRP A 8 8.64 -23.51 -8.33
C TRP A 8 7.48 -22.52 -8.32
N PHE A 9 6.45 -22.79 -7.51
CA PHE A 9 5.35 -21.87 -7.31
C PHE A 9 5.85 -20.52 -6.79
N LEU A 10 6.68 -20.51 -5.74
CA LEU A 10 7.27 -19.28 -5.19
C LEU A 10 8.10 -18.54 -6.25
N LEU A 11 8.97 -19.24 -6.98
CA LEU A 11 9.78 -18.63 -8.02
C LEU A 11 8.91 -17.99 -9.12
N CYS A 12 7.94 -18.71 -9.65
CA CYS A 12 7.02 -18.21 -10.68
C CYS A 12 6.20 -17.01 -10.16
N PHE A 13 5.73 -17.06 -8.91
CA PHE A 13 5.00 -15.96 -8.29
C PHE A 13 5.86 -14.70 -8.20
N LEU A 14 7.11 -14.81 -7.73
CA LEU A 14 8.03 -13.69 -7.64
C LEU A 14 8.42 -13.14 -9.02
N LEU A 15 8.67 -14.02 -10.00
CA LEU A 15 8.98 -13.59 -11.37
C LEU A 15 7.81 -12.83 -12.01
N LEU A 16 6.58 -13.29 -11.80
CA LEU A 16 5.39 -12.58 -12.26
C LEU A 16 5.27 -11.19 -11.61
N ASP A 17 5.47 -11.10 -10.29
CA ASP A 17 5.48 -9.82 -9.58
C ASP A 17 6.54 -8.86 -10.14
N GLN A 18 7.76 -9.36 -10.38
CA GLN A 18 8.85 -8.58 -10.97
C GLN A 18 8.53 -8.11 -12.39
N ALA A 19 7.91 -8.96 -13.21
CA ALA A 19 7.47 -8.57 -14.54
C ALA A 19 6.42 -7.46 -14.48
N VAL A 20 5.46 -7.53 -13.55
CA VAL A 20 4.47 -6.46 -13.34
C VAL A 20 5.14 -5.17 -12.87
N ASN A 21 6.08 -5.22 -11.93
CA ASN A 21 6.84 -4.04 -11.49
C ASN A 21 7.54 -3.36 -12.66
N LEU A 22 8.20 -4.15 -13.51
CA LEU A 22 8.89 -3.64 -14.69
C LEU A 22 7.92 -2.99 -15.68
N ILE A 23 6.76 -3.61 -15.93
CA ILE A 23 5.73 -3.04 -16.81
C ILE A 23 5.24 -1.69 -16.27
N VAL A 24 4.88 -1.62 -14.98
CA VAL A 24 4.43 -0.38 -14.32
C VAL A 24 5.54 0.69 -14.39
N TYR A 25 6.79 0.30 -14.15
CA TYR A 25 7.93 1.21 -14.21
C TYR A 25 8.09 1.82 -15.59
N LEU A 26 8.17 0.99 -16.63
CA LEU A 26 8.39 1.43 -18.00
C LEU A 26 7.25 2.31 -18.53
N LEU A 27 6.01 1.94 -18.23
CA LEU A 27 4.83 2.65 -18.74
C LEU A 27 4.62 3.98 -18.03
N TRP A 28 4.72 4.01 -16.70
CA TRP A 28 4.16 5.11 -15.91
C TRP A 28 5.16 5.86 -15.06
N SER A 29 6.29 5.25 -14.68
CA SER A 29 7.19 5.83 -13.68
C SER A 29 8.21 6.80 -14.27
N GLU A 30 8.59 7.82 -13.51
CA GLU A 30 9.75 8.65 -13.86
C GLU A 30 11.03 7.80 -13.94
N SER A 31 11.98 8.29 -14.73
CA SER A 31 13.26 7.59 -14.87
C SER A 31 14.17 7.92 -13.69
N PHE A 32 14.64 6.88 -13.01
CA PHE A 32 15.62 7.00 -11.95
C PHE A 32 17.03 6.76 -12.51
N GLU A 33 18.03 7.38 -11.88
CA GLU A 33 19.42 7.01 -12.13
C GLU A 33 19.65 5.53 -11.80
N MET A 34 20.43 4.83 -12.63
CA MET A 34 20.64 3.38 -12.49
C MET A 34 21.07 2.94 -11.07
N PRO A 35 22.01 3.61 -10.37
CA PRO A 35 22.37 3.22 -9.01
C PRO A 35 21.20 3.30 -8.03
N THR A 36 20.34 4.30 -8.18
CA THR A 36 19.15 4.47 -7.35
C THR A 36 18.11 3.41 -7.70
N LEU A 37 17.82 3.21 -8.99
CA LEU A 37 16.90 2.18 -9.45
C LEU A 37 17.29 0.78 -8.97
N VAL A 38 18.58 0.42 -9.02
CA VAL A 38 19.06 -0.87 -8.52
C VAL A 38 18.81 -1.04 -7.02
N LYS A 39 18.90 0.04 -6.22
CA LYS A 39 18.55 -0.01 -4.79
C LYS A 39 17.07 -0.30 -4.60
N HIS A 40 16.19 0.35 -5.36
CA HIS A 40 14.75 0.06 -5.32
C HIS A 40 14.43 -1.38 -5.74
N ILE A 41 15.04 -1.86 -6.82
CA ILE A 41 14.87 -3.26 -7.25
C ILE A 41 15.33 -4.22 -6.16
N ALA A 42 16.50 -4.03 -5.57
CA ALA A 42 17.05 -4.96 -4.59
C ALA A 42 16.39 -4.82 -3.20
N PHE A 43 16.49 -3.64 -2.58
CA PHE A 43 15.96 -3.39 -1.25
C PHE A 43 14.44 -3.36 -1.25
N GLY A 44 13.80 -2.68 -2.21
CA GLY A 44 12.34 -2.64 -2.34
C GLY A 44 11.77 -4.05 -2.45
N THR A 45 12.29 -4.89 -3.36
CA THR A 45 11.87 -6.30 -3.47
C THR A 45 12.09 -7.08 -2.17
N ALA A 46 13.26 -6.96 -1.53
CA ALA A 46 13.52 -7.64 -0.27
C ALA A 46 12.53 -7.20 0.82
N ASN A 47 12.26 -5.89 0.91
CA ASN A 47 11.36 -5.29 1.87
C ASN A 47 9.89 -5.69 1.62
N THR A 48 9.49 -5.82 0.36
CA THR A 48 8.09 -5.99 -0.04
C THR A 48 7.70 -7.41 -0.46
N LYS A 49 8.66 -8.34 -0.55
CA LYS A 49 8.39 -9.73 -0.99
C LYS A 49 8.87 -10.79 -0.02
N LEU A 50 9.64 -10.42 1.02
CA LEU A 50 10.05 -11.38 2.06
C LEU A 50 8.84 -12.06 2.73
N TYR A 51 7.72 -11.35 2.83
CA TYR A 51 6.43 -11.92 3.26
C TYR A 51 6.11 -13.25 2.57
N TYR A 52 6.07 -13.23 1.23
CA TYR A 52 5.70 -14.39 0.44
C TYR A 52 6.74 -15.51 0.55
N VAL A 53 8.02 -15.15 0.69
CA VAL A 53 9.09 -16.13 0.91
C VAL A 53 8.88 -16.88 2.24
N VAL A 54 8.55 -16.16 3.31
CA VAL A 54 8.28 -16.75 4.62
C VAL A 54 6.99 -17.57 4.60
N VAL A 55 5.88 -16.98 4.16
CA VAL A 55 4.56 -17.64 4.14
C VAL A 55 4.59 -18.89 3.26
N PHE A 56 5.08 -18.81 2.02
CA PHE A 56 5.14 -19.98 1.13
C PHE A 56 6.21 -20.99 1.56
N GLY A 57 7.27 -20.54 2.26
CA GLY A 57 8.23 -21.43 2.90
C GLY A 57 7.59 -22.28 4.00
N CYS A 58 6.81 -21.65 4.90
CA CYS A 58 6.08 -22.33 5.97
C CYS A 58 4.97 -23.24 5.44
N LEU A 59 4.33 -22.86 4.33
CA LEU A 59 3.24 -23.61 3.69
C LEU A 59 3.72 -24.57 2.60
N ARG A 60 5.02 -24.85 2.53
CA ARG A 60 5.58 -25.73 1.50
C ARG A 60 4.94 -27.13 1.55
N GLY A 61 4.46 -27.61 0.41
CA GLY A 61 3.79 -28.89 0.25
C GLY A 61 2.27 -28.83 0.45
N VAL A 62 1.72 -27.71 0.92
CA VAL A 62 0.27 -27.52 1.02
C VAL A 62 -0.33 -27.46 -0.39
N GLN A 63 -1.39 -28.24 -0.60
CA GLN A 63 -2.20 -28.18 -1.82
C GLN A 63 -3.33 -27.18 -1.64
N VAL A 64 -3.40 -26.20 -2.54
CA VAL A 64 -4.43 -25.17 -2.55
C VAL A 64 -5.42 -25.47 -3.67
N ASN A 65 -6.70 -25.56 -3.32
CA ASN A 65 -7.78 -25.73 -4.28
C ASN A 65 -8.21 -24.37 -4.82
N MET A 66 -8.04 -24.15 -6.12
CA MET A 66 -8.38 -22.88 -6.77
C MET A 66 -9.86 -22.52 -6.65
N ALA A 67 -10.77 -23.50 -6.67
CA ALA A 67 -12.19 -23.24 -6.51
C ALA A 67 -12.50 -22.67 -5.11
N THR A 68 -11.80 -23.18 -4.09
CA THR A 68 -11.88 -22.65 -2.73
C THR A 68 -11.40 -21.20 -2.67
N CYS A 69 -10.27 -20.86 -3.32
CA CYS A 69 -9.79 -19.47 -3.40
C CYS A 69 -10.84 -18.54 -4.01
N VAL A 70 -11.45 -18.95 -5.12
CA VAL A 70 -12.49 -18.18 -5.81
C VAL A 70 -13.70 -17.97 -4.89
N ILE A 71 -14.22 -19.03 -4.26
CA ILE A 71 -15.38 -18.96 -3.38
C ILE A 71 -15.11 -18.04 -2.18
N VAL A 72 -13.97 -18.20 -1.51
CA VAL A 72 -13.58 -17.34 -0.37
C VAL A 72 -13.43 -15.88 -0.80
N SER A 73 -12.85 -15.64 -1.98
CA SER A 73 -12.69 -14.29 -2.52
C SER A 73 -14.04 -13.64 -2.82
N LEU A 74 -14.95 -14.35 -3.47
CA LEU A 74 -16.31 -13.87 -3.75
C LEU A 74 -17.08 -13.61 -2.46
N ALA A 75 -16.99 -14.52 -1.49
CA ALA A 75 -17.61 -14.33 -0.18
C ALA A 75 -17.06 -13.07 0.51
N THR A 76 -15.74 -12.84 0.43
CA THR A 76 -15.11 -11.63 0.98
C THR A 76 -15.65 -10.37 0.31
N GLU A 77 -15.72 -10.33 -1.02
CA GLU A 77 -16.25 -9.18 -1.78
C GLU A 77 -17.72 -8.87 -1.46
N VAL A 78 -18.53 -9.89 -1.16
CA VAL A 78 -19.94 -9.69 -0.77
C VAL A 78 -20.08 -9.27 0.69
N LEU A 79 -19.29 -9.88 1.58
CA LEU A 79 -19.39 -9.66 3.03
C LEU A 79 -18.72 -8.36 3.48
N LEU A 80 -17.59 -7.99 2.87
CA LEU A 80 -16.80 -6.83 3.30
C LEU A 80 -17.59 -5.50 3.19
N PRO A 81 -18.35 -5.22 2.13
CA PRO A 81 -19.22 -4.04 2.08
C PRO A 81 -20.35 -4.09 3.10
N CYS A 82 -20.91 -5.28 3.38
CA CYS A 82 -21.96 -5.46 4.37
C CYS A 82 -21.44 -5.16 5.79
N LEU A 83 -20.26 -5.67 6.12
CA LEU A 83 -19.57 -5.38 7.38
C LEU A 83 -19.11 -3.92 7.45
N GLY A 84 -18.62 -3.36 6.34
CA GLY A 84 -18.20 -1.96 6.24
C GLY A 84 -19.34 -0.98 6.52
N LYS A 85 -20.56 -1.29 6.09
CA LYS A 85 -21.77 -0.53 6.45
C LYS A 85 -22.08 -0.62 7.95
N LEU A 86 -21.87 -1.79 8.57
CA LEU A 86 -22.06 -1.98 10.01
C LEU A 86 -21.02 -1.17 10.83
N CYS A 87 -19.80 -1.07 10.31
CA CYS A 87 -18.71 -0.30 10.89
C CYS A 87 -18.72 1.19 10.50
N SER A 88 -19.77 1.70 9.86
CA SER A 88 -19.87 3.11 9.42
C SER A 88 -19.83 4.14 10.55
N SER A 89 -19.85 3.71 11.81
CA SER A 89 -19.57 4.54 12.99
C SER A 89 -18.07 4.80 13.23
N PHE A 90 -17.17 4.13 12.50
CA PHE A 90 -15.73 4.40 12.55
C PHE A 90 -15.36 5.59 11.65
N PRO A 91 -14.30 6.35 12.00
CA PRO A 91 -13.71 7.30 11.07
C PRO A 91 -13.49 6.63 9.72
N GLY A 92 -13.97 7.28 8.65
CA GLY A 92 -13.87 6.75 7.30
C GLY A 92 -12.42 6.35 6.95
N ARG A 93 -12.25 5.48 5.97
CA ARG A 93 -10.95 4.92 5.56
C ARG A 93 -9.85 5.98 5.47
N ASP A 94 -10.14 7.15 4.90
CA ASP A 94 -9.16 8.23 4.72
C ASP A 94 -8.74 8.90 6.04
N VAL A 95 -9.68 9.03 7.00
CA VAL A 95 -9.38 9.55 8.35
C VAL A 95 -8.55 8.56 9.14
N SER A 96 -8.96 7.28 9.12
CA SER A 96 -8.20 6.20 9.79
C SER A 96 -6.79 6.11 9.21
N PHE A 97 -6.65 6.10 7.88
CA PHE A 97 -5.35 6.08 7.23
C PHE A 97 -4.50 7.30 7.61
N TYR A 98 -5.04 8.52 7.56
CA TYR A 98 -4.29 9.73 7.94
C TYR A 98 -3.76 9.64 9.38
N LEU A 99 -4.61 9.22 10.31
CA LEU A 99 -4.25 9.09 11.73
C LEU A 99 -3.19 8.00 11.93
N ASP A 100 -3.45 6.79 11.43
CA ASP A 100 -2.54 5.64 11.58
C ASP A 100 -1.18 5.93 10.94
N HIS A 101 -1.18 6.52 9.75
CA HIS A 101 0.05 6.88 9.05
C HIS A 101 0.83 7.95 9.81
N ARG A 102 0.17 9.02 10.27
CA ARG A 102 0.82 10.07 11.07
C ARG A 102 1.34 9.55 12.41
N LEU A 103 0.61 8.66 13.07
CA LEU A 103 1.06 7.96 14.28
C LEU A 103 2.30 7.10 14.00
N GLY A 104 2.31 6.42 12.85
CA GLY A 104 3.46 5.66 12.34
C GLY A 104 4.72 6.50 12.17
N HIS A 105 4.60 7.82 12.00
CA HIS A 105 5.72 8.76 11.88
C HIS A 105 6.11 9.45 13.19
N LEU A 106 5.45 9.15 14.31
CA LEU A 106 5.87 9.68 15.61
C LEU A 106 7.27 9.19 15.99
N PRO A 107 8.06 10.00 16.73
CA PRO A 107 9.34 9.54 17.28
C PRO A 107 9.19 8.21 18.01
N VAL A 108 10.22 7.36 17.92
CA VAL A 108 10.22 5.96 18.40
C VAL A 108 9.32 5.05 17.56
N VAL A 109 8.04 5.36 17.37
CA VAL A 109 7.10 4.55 16.57
C VAL A 109 7.64 4.39 15.15
N TYR A 110 8.09 5.47 14.52
CA TYR A 110 8.70 5.47 13.19
C TYR A 110 9.83 4.46 13.04
N GLN A 111 10.72 4.35 14.05
CA GLN A 111 11.86 3.44 13.98
C GLN A 111 11.43 1.97 13.90
N HIS A 112 10.24 1.64 14.41
CA HIS A 112 9.75 0.27 14.49
C HIS A 112 8.63 -0.04 13.49
N ALA A 113 7.82 0.95 13.12
CA ALA A 113 6.56 0.75 12.39
C ALA A 113 6.61 1.21 10.92
N HIS A 114 7.53 2.12 10.56
CA HIS A 114 7.43 2.77 9.24
C HIS A 114 8.75 3.20 8.58
N LYS A 115 9.86 3.25 9.32
CA LYS A 115 11.17 3.62 8.78
C LYS A 115 11.65 2.68 7.69
N ALA A 116 11.41 1.37 7.82
CA ALA A 116 11.80 0.40 6.80
C ALA A 116 11.09 0.65 5.45
N HIS A 117 9.83 1.11 5.50
CA HIS A 117 9.07 1.50 4.31
C HIS A 117 9.69 2.72 3.61
N HIS A 118 10.14 3.70 4.39
CA HIS A 118 10.78 4.94 3.93
C HIS A 118 12.30 4.88 3.82
N GLN A 119 12.88 3.68 3.81
CA GLN A 119 14.34 3.54 3.76
C GLN A 119 14.91 4.01 2.41
N LEU A 120 14.09 4.00 1.36
CA LEU A 120 14.40 4.51 0.04
C LEU A 120 13.69 5.86 -0.13
N ASN A 121 14.42 6.85 -0.65
CA ASN A 121 13.85 8.15 -0.96
C ASN A 121 13.08 8.06 -2.29
N ASP A 122 11.88 8.65 -2.33
CA ASP A 122 10.92 8.50 -3.43
C ASP A 122 10.43 7.05 -3.60
N THR A 123 9.53 6.80 -4.56
CA THR A 123 8.92 5.48 -4.74
C THR A 123 8.98 4.94 -6.15
N THR A 124 9.08 3.62 -6.23
CA THR A 124 8.98 2.82 -7.45
C THR A 124 8.05 1.62 -7.21
N PRO A 125 7.62 0.91 -8.27
CA PRO A 125 6.72 -0.23 -8.13
C PRO A 125 7.30 -1.39 -7.29
N TRP A 126 8.63 -1.46 -7.15
CA TRP A 126 9.29 -2.46 -6.30
C TRP A 126 9.12 -2.20 -4.80
N ASP A 127 8.81 -0.96 -4.42
CA ASP A 127 8.57 -0.52 -3.04
C ASP A 127 7.10 -0.66 -2.64
N ALA A 128 6.24 -0.97 -3.62
CA ALA A 128 4.83 -1.17 -3.44
C ALA A 128 4.53 -2.48 -2.69
N HIS A 129 3.80 -2.37 -1.58
CA HIS A 129 3.30 -3.54 -0.88
C HIS A 129 2.01 -3.31 -0.11
N THR A 130 1.18 -4.34 -0.03
CA THR A 130 0.09 -4.47 0.95
C THR A 130 0.56 -5.04 2.29
N TYR A 131 1.70 -5.74 2.34
CA TYR A 131 2.20 -6.48 3.52
C TYR A 131 3.64 -6.09 3.90
N GLY A 132 3.98 -4.79 3.79
CA GLY A 132 5.34 -4.22 3.98
C GLY A 132 6.12 -4.78 5.17
N ASN A 133 7.39 -5.15 4.99
CA ASN A 133 8.31 -5.20 6.13
C ASN A 133 8.38 -3.80 6.75
N GLY A 134 8.12 -3.72 8.04
CA GLY A 134 8.16 -2.47 8.80
C GLY A 134 6.93 -2.23 9.64
N MET A 135 5.76 -2.79 9.30
CA MET A 135 4.54 -2.63 10.11
C MET A 135 4.35 -3.85 11.02
N ASN A 136 4.00 -3.66 12.30
CA ASN A 136 3.79 -4.77 13.24
C ASN A 136 2.64 -5.69 12.80
N GLU A 137 1.66 -5.13 12.10
CA GLU A 137 0.52 -5.78 11.47
C GLU A 137 0.96 -6.89 10.52
N HIS A 138 2.17 -6.78 9.94
CA HIS A 138 2.73 -7.79 9.05
C HIS A 138 2.91 -9.15 9.75
N TYR A 139 3.36 -9.16 11.01
CA TYR A 139 3.49 -10.42 11.77
C TYR A 139 2.13 -11.07 12.01
N PHE A 140 1.11 -10.26 12.29
CA PHE A 140 -0.25 -10.76 12.43
C PHE A 140 -0.76 -11.38 11.13
N LEU A 141 -0.51 -10.73 9.98
CA LEU A 141 -0.93 -11.23 8.67
C LEU A 141 -0.19 -12.53 8.30
N MET A 142 1.12 -12.63 8.59
CA MET A 142 1.86 -13.90 8.42
C MET A 142 1.24 -15.02 9.26
N VAL A 143 0.92 -14.74 10.53
CA VAL A 143 0.29 -15.72 11.43
C VAL A 143 -1.08 -16.14 10.91
N MET A 144 -1.87 -15.19 10.40
CA MET A 144 -3.20 -15.43 9.81
C MET A 144 -3.14 -16.23 8.51
N ASP A 145 -2.06 -16.10 7.73
CA ASP A 145 -1.84 -16.91 6.53
C ASP A 145 -1.34 -18.32 6.86
N VAL A 146 -0.44 -18.43 7.82
CA VAL A 146 0.27 -19.69 8.09
C VAL A 146 -0.51 -20.60 9.02
N LEU A 147 -0.93 -20.11 10.20
CA LEU A 147 -1.49 -20.99 11.22
C LEU A 147 -2.83 -21.61 10.81
N PRO A 148 -3.84 -20.87 10.34
CA PRO A 148 -5.11 -21.47 9.95
C PRO A 148 -4.96 -22.50 8.82
N THR A 149 -4.10 -22.23 7.84
CA THR A 149 -3.86 -23.16 6.72
C THR A 149 -3.14 -24.43 7.19
N LEU A 150 -2.20 -24.34 8.13
CA LEU A 150 -1.52 -25.52 8.68
C LEU A 150 -2.37 -26.32 9.66
N LEU A 151 -3.17 -25.65 10.50
CA LEU A 151 -4.01 -26.30 11.50
C LEU A 151 -5.26 -26.94 10.88
N PHE A 152 -5.76 -26.38 9.78
CA PHE A 152 -7.00 -26.83 9.13
C PHE A 152 -6.82 -27.06 7.62
N PRO A 153 -5.88 -27.94 7.19
CA PRO A 153 -5.51 -28.11 5.78
C PRO A 153 -6.64 -28.69 4.91
N HIS A 154 -7.65 -29.30 5.54
CA HIS A 154 -8.84 -29.86 4.87
C HIS A 154 -10.06 -28.94 4.90
N MET A 155 -9.97 -27.81 5.60
CA MET A 155 -11.03 -26.80 5.59
C MET A 155 -10.83 -25.83 4.41
N ILE A 156 -11.80 -24.95 4.20
CA ILE A 156 -11.78 -23.86 3.21
C ILE A 156 -10.79 -22.74 3.66
N CYS A 157 -9.68 -23.10 4.31
CA CYS A 157 -8.68 -22.19 4.87
C CYS A 157 -7.56 -21.99 3.85
N VAL A 158 -7.84 -21.15 2.85
CA VAL A 158 -6.82 -20.68 1.91
C VAL A 158 -6.01 -19.57 2.57
N PRO A 159 -4.68 -19.51 2.38
CA PRO A 159 -3.90 -18.35 2.77
C PRO A 159 -4.57 -17.07 2.26
N HIS A 160 -4.81 -16.13 3.16
CA HIS A 160 -5.41 -14.83 2.89
C HIS A 160 -4.68 -14.09 1.76
N CYS A 161 -3.36 -14.27 1.62
CA CYS A 161 -2.61 -13.72 0.49
C CYS A 161 -3.07 -14.19 -0.91
N PHE A 162 -3.85 -15.27 -1.02
CA PHE A 162 -4.47 -15.71 -2.28
C PHE A 162 -5.90 -15.22 -2.47
N ASN A 163 -6.43 -14.45 -1.53
CA ASN A 163 -7.71 -13.76 -1.72
C ASN A 163 -7.59 -12.78 -2.90
N PHE A 164 -8.52 -12.86 -3.86
CA PHE A 164 -8.45 -12.06 -5.08
C PHE A 164 -8.57 -10.56 -4.83
N HIS A 165 -9.34 -10.15 -3.82
CA HIS A 165 -9.43 -8.74 -3.42
C HIS A 165 -8.05 -8.23 -3.02
N LEU A 166 -7.33 -9.00 -2.20
CA LEU A 166 -6.01 -8.63 -1.72
C LEU A 166 -4.92 -8.72 -2.79
N LEU A 167 -4.99 -9.72 -3.67
CA LEU A 167 -4.12 -9.79 -4.84
C LEU A 167 -4.33 -8.59 -5.74
N TYR A 168 -5.59 -8.21 -5.97
CA TYR A 168 -5.95 -7.00 -6.71
C TYR A 168 -5.39 -5.74 -6.04
N ILE A 169 -5.59 -5.55 -4.72
CA ILE A 169 -5.02 -4.39 -4.01
C ILE A 169 -3.50 -4.40 -4.11
N SER A 170 -2.84 -5.55 -3.93
CA SER A 170 -1.38 -5.68 -4.02
C SER A 170 -0.86 -5.26 -5.40
N TRP A 171 -1.59 -5.60 -6.47
CA TRP A 171 -1.26 -5.19 -7.83
C TRP A 171 -1.59 -3.74 -8.11
N ALA A 172 -2.78 -3.26 -7.74
CA ALA A 172 -3.22 -1.88 -7.91
C ALA A 172 -2.35 -0.90 -7.09
N ASN A 173 -1.73 -1.36 -6.01
CA ASN A 173 -0.83 -0.52 -5.22
C ASN A 173 0.47 -0.16 -5.97
N LYS A 174 0.89 -0.95 -6.96
CA LYS A 174 2.12 -0.70 -7.74
C LYS A 174 2.10 0.66 -8.47
N PRO A 175 1.08 0.98 -9.29
CA PRO A 175 0.95 2.32 -9.85
C PRO A 175 0.69 3.41 -8.80
N HIS A 176 0.09 3.06 -7.66
CA HIS A 176 -0.20 4.04 -6.61
C HIS A 176 1.03 4.38 -5.75
N HIS A 177 2.06 3.54 -5.83
CA HIS A 177 3.29 3.63 -5.06
C HIS A 177 4.48 3.75 -6.00
N THR A 178 4.33 4.57 -7.04
CA THR A 178 5.44 4.93 -7.90
C THR A 178 5.35 6.41 -8.26
N ARG A 179 6.51 7.05 -8.37
CA ARG A 179 6.63 8.40 -8.93
C ARG A 179 6.17 8.39 -10.38
N LEU A 180 5.03 9.01 -10.67
CA LEU A 180 4.51 9.11 -12.04
C LEU A 180 5.17 10.23 -12.83
N LYS A 181 5.39 9.98 -14.13
CA LYS A 181 5.85 11.01 -15.08
C LYS A 181 4.87 12.17 -15.12
N HIS A 182 5.40 13.38 -15.09
CA HIS A 182 4.56 14.57 -15.18
C HIS A 182 3.70 14.58 -16.46
N GLY A 183 2.44 14.99 -16.32
CA GLY A 183 1.46 15.02 -17.41
C GLY A 183 0.84 13.65 -17.75
N THR A 184 1.17 12.60 -17.01
CA THR A 184 0.41 11.34 -17.09
C THR A 184 -0.92 11.46 -16.34
N PRO A 185 -1.96 10.71 -16.73
CA PRO A 185 -3.19 10.69 -15.96
C PRO A 185 -2.91 10.34 -14.50
N TYR A 186 -3.49 11.10 -13.58
CA TYR A 186 -3.38 10.89 -12.13
C TYR A 186 -1.99 11.16 -11.53
N ASP A 187 -1.08 11.84 -12.23
CA ASP A 187 0.21 12.24 -11.64
C ASP A 187 0.01 13.10 -10.37
N TYR A 188 -0.89 14.09 -10.41
CA TYR A 188 -1.33 14.90 -9.27
C TYR A 188 -1.94 14.10 -8.10
N PHE A 189 -2.33 12.84 -8.35
CA PHE A 189 -2.98 11.98 -7.39
C PHE A 189 -1.95 11.11 -6.67
N PHE A 190 -1.11 10.41 -7.44
CA PHE A 190 -0.13 9.48 -6.89
C PHE A 190 1.18 10.15 -6.46
N ASN A 191 1.56 11.28 -7.08
CA ASN A 191 2.76 12.01 -6.70
C ASN A 191 2.64 12.66 -5.31
N PHE A 192 1.42 12.91 -4.80
CA PHE A 192 1.21 13.36 -3.42
C PHE A 192 1.78 12.36 -2.41
N HIS A 193 1.51 11.07 -2.60
CA HIS A 193 2.04 10.00 -1.76
C HIS A 193 3.52 9.76 -2.04
N ALA A 194 3.97 9.81 -3.28
CA ALA A 194 5.39 9.68 -3.54
C ALA A 194 6.18 10.85 -2.91
N ASP A 195 5.64 12.08 -2.85
CA ASP A 195 6.29 13.23 -2.19
C ASP A 195 6.42 13.00 -0.69
N HIS A 196 5.44 12.34 -0.09
CA HIS A 196 5.56 11.86 1.28
C HIS A 196 6.82 10.98 1.46
N HIS A 197 7.15 10.10 0.51
CA HIS A 197 8.39 9.31 0.53
C HIS A 197 9.69 10.08 0.29
N LYS A 198 9.62 11.40 0.02
CA LYS A 198 10.81 12.27 -0.02
C LYS A 198 11.03 12.99 1.30
N VAL A 199 9.95 13.43 1.93
CA VAL A 199 10.01 14.33 3.11
C VAL A 199 9.65 13.64 4.42
N HIS A 200 8.94 12.51 4.36
CA HIS A 200 8.46 11.62 5.42
C HIS A 200 7.56 12.26 6.50
N ASN A 201 7.63 13.56 6.72
CA ASN A 201 6.91 14.25 7.79
C ASN A 201 5.78 15.17 7.31
N ARG A 202 5.34 15.00 6.06
CA ARG A 202 4.25 15.73 5.40
C ARG A 202 3.46 14.82 4.48
N ASN A 203 2.25 15.20 4.08
CA ASN A 203 1.38 14.43 3.18
C ASN A 203 1.04 13.04 3.75
N TYR A 204 0.47 12.99 4.95
CA TYR A 204 0.16 11.72 5.63
C TYR A 204 -1.09 11.04 5.08
N ALA A 205 -2.02 11.77 4.49
CA ALA A 205 -3.21 11.17 3.92
C ALA A 205 -2.88 10.43 2.62
N LEU A 206 -3.80 9.58 2.18
CA LEU A 206 -3.92 9.29 0.76
C LEU A 206 -4.55 10.49 0.06
N MET A 207 -4.37 10.57 -1.26
CA MET A 207 -5.08 11.47 -2.19
C MET A 207 -6.51 11.91 -1.79
N ASN A 208 -7.45 10.98 -1.52
CA ASN A 208 -8.83 11.35 -1.18
C ASN A 208 -8.97 12.00 0.21
N GLY A 209 -8.00 11.76 1.09
CA GLY A 209 -7.91 12.33 2.43
C GLY A 209 -7.02 13.56 2.53
N ALA A 210 -6.42 14.06 1.43
CA ALA A 210 -5.45 15.16 1.49
C ALA A 210 -6.00 16.43 2.15
N LEU A 211 -7.32 16.65 2.15
CA LEU A 211 -7.95 17.73 2.90
C LEU A 211 -7.57 17.71 4.39
N LEU A 212 -7.33 16.54 4.98
CA LEU A 212 -6.86 16.41 6.36
C LEU A 212 -5.45 16.97 6.53
N ASP A 213 -4.55 16.74 5.56
CA ASP A 213 -3.23 17.37 5.58
C ASP A 213 -3.32 18.89 5.52
N PHE A 214 -4.16 19.44 4.63
CA PHE A 214 -4.38 20.89 4.57
C PHE A 214 -5.04 21.43 5.85
N TYR A 215 -5.99 20.70 6.44
CA TYR A 215 -6.65 21.11 7.68
C TYR A 215 -5.65 21.19 8.84
N PHE A 216 -4.88 20.13 9.06
CA PHE A 216 -3.90 20.05 10.13
C PHE A 216 -2.56 20.73 9.83
N GLY A 217 -2.38 21.30 8.63
CA GLY A 217 -1.14 21.96 8.23
C GLY A 217 0.03 20.99 8.04
N THR A 218 -0.26 19.73 7.67
CA THR A 218 0.74 18.68 7.44
C THR A 218 1.02 18.42 5.96
N GLN A 219 0.50 19.23 5.04
CA GLN A 219 0.86 19.16 3.62
C GLN A 219 2.29 19.67 3.36
N ALA A 220 2.96 19.11 2.35
CA ALA A 220 4.25 19.59 1.88
C ALA A 220 4.12 21.00 1.27
N SER A 221 5.17 21.83 1.37
CA SER A 221 5.12 23.22 0.92
C SER A 221 4.85 23.39 -0.57
N GLU A 222 5.30 22.42 -1.38
CA GLU A 222 5.10 22.42 -2.84
C GLU A 222 3.77 21.77 -3.25
N CYS A 223 3.03 21.17 -2.31
CA CYS A 223 1.75 20.56 -2.60
C CYS A 223 0.64 21.62 -2.66
N ALA A 224 0.21 21.96 -3.88
CA ALA A 224 -0.91 22.85 -4.13
C ALA A 224 -2.28 22.15 -4.11
N GLY A 225 -2.33 20.82 -4.06
CA GLY A 225 -3.57 20.04 -4.05
C GLY A 225 -3.41 18.63 -4.61
N THR A 226 -4.52 17.92 -4.79
CA THR A 226 -4.57 16.56 -5.34
C THR A 226 -5.94 16.28 -5.96
N ASN A 227 -6.08 15.15 -6.65
CA ASN A 227 -7.33 14.72 -7.28
C ASN A 227 -7.98 15.75 -8.22
N GLY A 228 -7.18 16.50 -8.99
CA GLY A 228 -7.67 17.55 -9.88
C GLY A 228 -8.22 18.77 -9.14
N VAL A 229 -7.85 18.94 -7.88
CA VAL A 229 -8.33 20.01 -7.01
C VAL A 229 -7.14 20.73 -6.37
N LEU A 230 -7.11 22.05 -6.51
CA LEU A 230 -6.22 22.94 -5.80
C LEU A 230 -6.80 23.29 -4.42
N MET A 231 -5.96 23.25 -3.41
CA MET A 231 -6.32 23.55 -2.03
C MET A 231 -5.40 24.64 -1.49
N GLN A 232 -5.98 25.73 -1.00
CA GLN A 232 -5.25 26.82 -0.36
C GLN A 232 -5.68 26.93 1.10
N ARG A 233 -4.72 26.79 2.01
CA ARG A 233 -4.93 26.92 3.45
C ARG A 233 -4.66 28.36 3.90
N GLU A 234 -5.63 28.96 4.56
CA GLU A 234 -5.54 30.24 5.26
C GLU A 234 -5.81 30.00 6.75
N VAL A 235 -5.01 30.62 7.63
CA VAL A 235 -5.27 30.59 9.08
C VAL A 235 -5.51 32.02 9.52
N GLU A 236 -6.66 32.26 10.14
CA GLU A 236 -6.94 33.54 10.76
C GLU A 236 -6.17 33.63 12.08
N GLU A 237 -5.19 34.55 12.17
CA GLU A 237 -4.26 34.63 13.31
C GLU A 237 -4.96 34.95 14.65
N SER A 238 -6.09 35.65 14.62
CA SER A 238 -6.84 36.08 15.81
C SER A 238 -7.70 34.97 16.42
N SER A 239 -8.31 34.12 15.59
CA SER A 239 -9.24 33.07 16.01
C SER A 239 -8.59 31.67 16.02
N GLY A 240 -7.55 31.47 15.20
CA GLY A 240 -7.00 30.15 14.90
C GLY A 240 -7.86 29.35 13.90
N ASP A 241 -8.92 29.96 13.35
CA ASP A 241 -9.79 29.31 12.38
C ASP A 241 -9.02 28.99 11.10
N VAL A 242 -9.27 27.78 10.56
CA VAL A 242 -8.64 27.29 9.34
C VAL A 242 -9.66 27.35 8.21
N LEU A 243 -9.39 28.19 7.21
CA LEU A 243 -10.14 28.25 5.97
C LEU A 243 -9.36 27.50 4.88
N ILE A 244 -10.02 26.55 4.22
CA ILE A 244 -9.44 25.84 3.06
C ILE A 244 -10.27 26.19 1.84
N ARG A 245 -9.68 26.91 0.90
CA ARG A 245 -10.29 27.19 -0.41
C ARG A 245 -10.00 26.05 -1.34
N VAL A 246 -11.04 25.51 -1.96
CA VAL A 246 -10.99 24.33 -2.83
C VAL A 246 -11.43 24.77 -4.22
N GLN A 247 -10.57 24.58 -5.22
CA GLN A 247 -10.83 24.96 -6.62
C GLN A 247 -10.48 23.81 -7.55
N ALA A 248 -11.23 23.64 -8.65
CA ALA A 248 -10.84 22.68 -9.68
C ALA A 248 -9.53 23.13 -10.35
N ALA A 249 -8.60 22.20 -10.55
CA ALA A 249 -7.42 22.43 -11.37
C ALA A 249 -7.87 22.49 -12.85
N SER A 250 -7.59 23.62 -13.50
CA SER A 250 -7.89 23.86 -14.92
C SER A 250 -6.92 23.18 -15.86
#